data_AF-G4H9Q5-F1
#
_entry.id   AF-G4H9Q5-F1
#
_cell.length_a   1.000
_cell.length_b   1.000
_cell.length_c   1.000
_cell.angle_alpha   90.00
_cell.angle_beta   90.00
_cell.angle_gamma   90.00
#
_symmetry.space_group_name_H-M   'P 1'
#
loop_
_entity.id
_entity.type
_entity.pdbx_description
1 polymer ?
#
loop_
_entity_poly.entity_id
_entity_poly.type
_entity_poly.pdbx_seq_one_letter_code
_entity_poly.pdbx_strand_id
1 'polypeptide(L)'
;MEILFRTFQSHKLGQYSLYFWAVGILIAVPFFTENNVYSSPVNIFAIMPVFAILLVGNYIFSRYSGYHPIGRYNIINFAITYPIIEEVLFRGLILPILKQSVHSAEIMEVMFLPVTIPVVISALLFAISHLQYYKLSSQSIRYMMFAFIGGIFFGAITDVTHSILLSCLLHIEFNVLSIYFAKRSSINRA
;
A
#
# COMPACT_ATOMS: atom_id res chain seq x y z
N MET A 1 25.59 21.29 -1.83
CA MET A 1 24.62 20.20 -1.57
C MET A 1 25.02 19.26 -0.43
N GLU A 2 26.31 19.10 -0.14
CA GLU A 2 26.80 18.21 0.93
C GLU A 2 26.56 18.72 2.36
N ILE A 3 26.50 20.05 2.55
CA ILE A 3 26.27 20.69 3.85
C ILE A 3 24.82 20.48 4.33
N LEU A 4 23.83 20.53 3.42
CA LEU A 4 22.42 20.24 3.75
C LEU A 4 22.24 18.78 4.20
N PHE A 5 22.93 17.81 3.59
CA PHE A 5 22.83 16.41 4.00
C PHE A 5 23.50 16.10 5.34
N ARG A 6 24.57 16.83 5.71
CA ARG A 6 25.26 16.64 6.99
C ARG A 6 24.49 17.19 8.19
N THR A 7 23.68 18.24 8.03
CA THR A 7 22.91 18.81 9.16
C THR A 7 21.68 17.97 9.54
N PHE A 8 21.25 17.05 8.67
CA PHE A 8 20.08 16.18 8.91
C PHE A 8 20.40 14.89 9.69
N GLN A 9 21.61 14.71 10.22
CA GLN A 9 21.98 13.59 11.10
C GLN A 9 21.56 13.82 12.56
N SER A 10 20.29 14.15 12.78
CA SER A 10 19.68 14.00 14.10
C SER A 10 18.76 12.78 14.05
N HIS A 11 19.06 11.74 14.84
CA HIS A 11 18.23 10.53 14.94
C HIS A 11 16.74 10.84 15.22
N LYS A 12 16.45 12.02 15.80
CA LYS A 12 15.09 12.52 16.03
C LYS A 12 14.37 12.99 14.76
N LEU A 13 15.07 13.59 13.79
CA LEU A 13 14.47 14.03 12.52
C LEU A 13 14.14 12.85 11.60
N GLY A 14 14.94 11.78 11.65
CA GLY A 14 14.69 10.56 10.88
C GLY A 14 13.31 9.94 11.18
N GLN A 15 12.85 10.03 12.43
CA GLN A 15 11.53 9.54 12.85
C GLN A 15 10.37 10.27 12.15
N TYR A 16 10.55 11.55 11.81
CA TYR A 16 9.53 12.37 11.16
C TYR A 16 9.65 12.43 9.63
N SER A 17 10.67 11.78 9.05
CA SER A 17 10.88 11.74 7.59
C SER A 17 9.63 11.27 6.83
N LEU A 18 8.88 10.31 7.39
CA LEU A 18 7.60 9.86 6.85
C LEU A 18 6.62 11.01 6.62
N TYR A 19 6.46 11.90 7.60
CA TYR A 19 5.51 13.00 7.51
C TYR A 19 5.95 14.05 6.49
N PHE A 20 7.25 14.29 6.34
CA PHE A 20 7.77 15.16 5.28
C PHE A 20 7.44 14.61 3.89
N TRP A 21 7.64 13.30 3.67
CA TRP A 21 7.24 12.64 2.43
C TRP A 21 5.72 12.66 2.23
N ALA A 22 4.94 12.40 3.28
CA ALA A 22 3.48 12.45 3.24
C ALA A 22 2.98 13.82 2.78
N VAL A 23 3.51 14.89 3.38
CA VAL A 23 3.16 16.27 3.00
C VAL A 23 3.58 16.56 1.56
N GLY A 24 4.78 16.15 1.16
CA GLY A 24 5.24 16.31 -0.23
C GLY A 24 4.32 15.62 -1.24
N ILE A 25 3.90 14.38 -0.97
CA ILE A 25 2.97 13.62 -1.81
C ILE A 25 1.61 14.31 -1.86
N LEU A 26 1.06 14.72 -0.72
CA LEU A 26 -0.23 15.41 -0.66
C LEU A 26 -0.22 16.75 -1.41
N ILE A 27 0.91 17.47 -1.38
CA ILE A 27 1.09 18.69 -2.18
C ILE A 27 1.17 18.36 -3.66
N ALA A 28 1.79 17.25 -4.05
CA ALA A 28 1.90 16.85 -5.45
C ALA A 28 0.55 16.46 -6.07
N VAL A 29 -0.34 15.81 -5.31
CA VAL A 29 -1.63 15.27 -5.79
C VAL A 29 -2.48 16.27 -6.61
N PRO A 30 -2.75 17.51 -6.14
CA PRO A 30 -3.53 18.50 -6.90
C PRO A 30 -2.96 18.88 -8.26
N PHE A 31 -1.67 18.68 -8.51
CA PHE A 31 -1.03 19.00 -9.79
C PHE A 31 -1.31 17.95 -10.89
N PHE A 32 -1.94 16.82 -10.54
CA PHE A 32 -2.33 15.77 -11.47
C PHE A 32 -3.86 15.76 -11.59
N THR A 33 -4.36 16.73 -12.34
CA THR A 33 -5.78 17.17 -12.37
C THR A 33 -6.76 16.21 -13.06
N GLU A 34 -6.28 15.11 -13.66
CA GLU A 34 -7.15 14.09 -14.29
C GLU A 34 -7.46 12.89 -13.37
N ASN A 35 -7.10 12.98 -12.10
CA ASN A 35 -7.18 11.87 -11.15
C ASN A 35 -8.55 11.80 -10.45
N ASN A 36 -9.51 11.12 -11.07
CA ASN A 36 -10.82 10.86 -10.45
C ASN A 36 -10.78 9.88 -9.26
N VAL A 37 -9.62 9.30 -8.95
CA VAL A 37 -9.38 8.26 -7.92
C VAL A 37 -9.61 8.71 -6.47
N TYR A 38 -9.90 9.99 -6.23
CA TYR A 38 -10.30 10.51 -4.90
C TYR A 38 -11.82 10.68 -4.75
N SER A 39 -12.59 10.28 -5.76
CA SER A 39 -14.06 10.32 -5.72
C SER A 39 -14.65 9.19 -4.86
N SER A 40 -15.95 9.27 -4.58
CA SER A 40 -16.68 8.14 -4.02
C SER A 40 -16.61 6.94 -4.99
N PRO A 41 -16.43 5.70 -4.49
CA PRO A 41 -16.28 4.54 -5.34
C PRO A 41 -17.53 4.30 -6.18
N VAL A 42 -17.34 4.15 -7.49
CA VAL A 42 -18.37 3.67 -8.41
C VAL A 42 -18.28 2.14 -8.54
N ASN A 43 -19.28 1.51 -9.15
CA ASN A 43 -19.29 0.05 -9.41
C ASN A 43 -19.07 -0.84 -8.18
N ILE A 44 -19.44 -0.38 -6.97
CA ILE A 44 -19.22 -1.08 -5.70
C ILE A 44 -19.78 -2.51 -5.72
N PHE A 45 -20.99 -2.70 -6.29
CA PHE A 45 -21.62 -4.01 -6.34
C PHE A 45 -20.83 -5.02 -7.20
N ALA A 46 -20.13 -4.56 -8.24
CA ALA A 46 -19.31 -5.43 -9.09
C ALA A 46 -18.07 -5.94 -8.33
N ILE A 47 -17.48 -5.12 -7.47
CA ILE A 47 -16.27 -5.48 -6.71
C ILE A 47 -16.57 -6.15 -5.37
N MET A 48 -17.81 -6.09 -4.87
CA MET A 48 -18.19 -6.58 -3.54
C MET A 48 -17.79 -8.04 -3.27
N PRO A 49 -18.01 -9.00 -4.20
CA PRO A 49 -17.60 -10.38 -3.99
C PRO A 49 -16.09 -10.51 -3.79
N VAL A 50 -15.30 -9.79 -4.60
CA VAL A 50 -13.84 -9.79 -4.52
C VAL A 50 -13.37 -9.11 -3.25
N PHE A 51 -13.98 -7.99 -2.89
CA PHE A 51 -13.71 -7.29 -1.63
C PHE A 51 -13.93 -8.22 -0.43
N ALA A 52 -15.04 -8.97 -0.39
CA ALA A 52 -15.31 -9.93 0.67
C ALA A 52 -14.29 -11.08 0.72
N ILE A 53 -13.90 -11.61 -0.45
CA ILE A 53 -12.83 -12.63 -0.55
C ILE A 53 -11.52 -12.07 0.00
N LEU A 54 -11.18 -10.81 -0.30
CA LEU A 54 -9.95 -10.17 0.17
C LEU A 54 -9.96 -9.89 1.67
N LEU A 55 -11.10 -9.54 2.29
CA LEU A 55 -11.20 -9.44 3.75
C LEU A 55 -10.81 -10.77 4.42
N VAL A 56 -11.38 -11.88 3.93
CA VAL A 56 -11.08 -13.23 4.44
C VAL A 56 -9.63 -13.61 4.12
N GLY A 57 -9.16 -13.31 2.91
CA GLY A 57 -7.78 -13.51 2.48
C GLY A 57 -6.80 -12.79 3.39
N ASN A 58 -7.03 -11.51 3.67
CA ASN A 58 -6.23 -10.70 4.58
C ASN A 58 -6.15 -11.32 5.97
N TYR A 59 -7.26 -11.83 6.50
CA TYR A 59 -7.29 -12.56 7.77
C TYR A 59 -6.42 -13.81 7.78
N ILE A 60 -6.37 -14.57 6.68
CA ILE A 60 -5.52 -15.76 6.57
C ILE A 60 -4.05 -15.36 6.38
N PHE A 61 -3.77 -14.48 5.42
CA PHE A 61 -2.41 -14.11 5.02
C PHE A 61 -1.67 -13.28 6.07
N SER A 62 -2.37 -12.40 6.81
CA SER A 62 -1.77 -11.58 7.87
C SER A 62 -1.11 -12.40 8.98
N ARG A 63 -1.55 -13.65 9.20
CA ARG A 63 -0.93 -14.61 10.14
C ARG A 63 0.51 -14.97 9.75
N TYR A 64 0.82 -14.89 8.47
CA TYR A 64 2.11 -15.26 7.89
C TYR A 64 2.92 -14.05 7.42
N SER A 65 2.42 -12.82 7.64
CA SER A 65 3.07 -11.58 7.20
C SER A 65 4.49 -11.45 7.76
N GLY A 66 4.65 -11.73 9.05
CA GLY A 66 5.89 -11.57 9.80
C GLY A 66 6.16 -10.15 10.30
N TYR A 67 5.20 -9.23 10.14
CA TYR A 67 5.29 -7.90 10.71
C TYR A 67 5.20 -7.94 12.23
N HIS A 68 5.99 -7.10 12.91
CA HIS A 68 6.01 -7.03 14.36
C HIS A 68 6.30 -5.59 14.86
N PRO A 69 5.41 -4.61 14.62
CA PRO A 69 5.62 -3.25 15.08
C PRO A 69 5.55 -3.17 16.62
N ILE A 70 6.58 -2.59 17.24
CA ILE A 70 6.68 -2.44 18.70
C ILE A 70 6.50 -0.98 19.10
N GLY A 71 5.66 -0.72 20.10
CA GLY A 71 5.39 0.62 20.64
C GLY A 71 4.25 1.36 19.92
N ARG A 72 3.57 2.26 20.64
CA ARG A 72 2.37 2.96 20.14
C ARG A 72 2.62 3.72 18.84
N TYR A 73 3.75 4.43 18.76
CA TYR A 73 4.12 5.20 17.57
C TYR A 73 4.20 4.33 16.31
N ASN A 74 4.92 3.20 16.39
CA ASN A 74 5.10 2.31 15.25
C ASN A 74 3.81 1.58 14.88
N ILE A 75 3.00 1.20 15.87
CA ILE A 75 1.69 0.56 15.65
C ILE A 75 0.75 1.49 14.89
N ILE A 76 0.62 2.76 15.30
CA ILE A 76 -0.28 3.71 14.64
C ILE A 76 0.20 3.99 13.22
N ASN A 77 1.50 4.27 13.04
CA ASN A 77 2.03 4.54 11.71
C ASN A 77 1.89 3.32 10.78
N PHE A 78 2.21 2.12 11.26
CA PHE A 78 2.04 0.87 10.49
C PHE A 78 0.58 0.59 10.13
N ALA A 79 -0.35 0.75 11.08
CA ALA A 79 -1.75 0.43 10.84
C ALA A 79 -2.47 1.43 9.93
N ILE A 80 -2.13 2.72 10.02
CA ILE A 80 -2.94 3.80 9.43
C ILE A 80 -2.11 4.68 8.51
N THR A 81 -1.05 5.29 9.03
CA THR A 81 -0.33 6.35 8.31
C THR A 81 0.37 5.82 7.06
N TYR A 82 1.11 4.71 7.16
CA TYR A 82 1.77 4.08 6.01
C TYR A 82 0.75 3.65 4.95
N PRO A 83 -0.30 2.84 5.26
CA PRO A 83 -1.31 2.46 4.27
C PRO A 83 -1.92 3.64 3.53
N ILE A 84 -2.31 4.71 4.24
CA ILE A 84 -2.93 5.87 3.60
C ILE A 84 -1.94 6.55 2.64
N ILE A 85 -0.70 6.81 3.09
CA ILE A 85 0.31 7.47 2.24
C ILE A 85 0.67 6.59 1.05
N GLU A 86 0.81 5.29 1.26
CA GLU A 86 1.15 4.33 0.22
C GLU A 86 0.04 4.21 -0.82
N GLU A 87 -1.23 4.17 -0.42
CA GLU A 87 -2.35 4.17 -1.36
C GLU A 87 -2.46 5.51 -2.12
N VAL A 88 -2.29 6.65 -1.43
CA VAL A 88 -2.25 7.96 -2.09
C VAL A 88 -1.13 8.03 -3.13
N LEU A 89 0.07 7.50 -2.81
CA LEU A 89 1.20 7.50 -3.73
C LEU A 89 1.00 6.53 -4.90
N PHE A 90 0.75 5.25 -4.61
CA PHE A 90 0.76 4.22 -5.64
C PHE A 90 -0.53 4.15 -6.45
N ARG A 91 -1.69 4.42 -5.82
CA ARG A 91 -3.01 4.31 -6.46
C ARG A 91 -3.57 5.68 -6.79
N GLY A 92 -3.29 6.67 -5.96
CA GLY A 92 -3.70 8.05 -6.16
C GLY A 92 -2.86 8.85 -7.16
N LEU A 93 -1.58 8.50 -7.34
CA LEU A 93 -0.64 9.26 -8.17
C LEU A 93 0.04 8.40 -9.26
N ILE A 94 0.80 7.36 -8.87
CA ILE A 94 1.60 6.57 -9.81
C ILE A 94 0.69 5.83 -10.82
N LEU A 95 -0.36 5.16 -10.35
CA LEU A 95 -1.26 4.39 -11.23
C LEU A 95 -1.93 5.29 -12.30
N PRO A 96 -2.54 6.45 -11.98
CA PRO A 96 -3.07 7.35 -13.00
C PRO A 96 -2.01 7.84 -14.01
N ILE A 97 -0.80 8.20 -13.57
CA ILE A 97 0.30 8.60 -14.46
C ILE A 97 0.64 7.47 -15.43
N LEU A 98 0.73 6.24 -14.93
CA LEU A 98 1.01 5.07 -15.76
C LEU A 98 -0.11 4.81 -16.77
N LYS A 99 -1.38 5.04 -16.40
CA LYS A 99 -2.51 4.87 -17.32
C LYS A 99 -2.52 5.88 -18.47
N GLN A 100 -2.06 7.10 -18.22
CA GLN A 100 -1.88 8.10 -19.28
C GLN A 100 -0.67 7.80 -20.18
N SER A 101 0.37 7.16 -19.62
CA SER A 101 1.66 6.98 -20.29
C SER A 101 1.82 5.62 -21.00
N VAL A 102 1.06 4.61 -20.59
CA VAL A 102 1.19 3.21 -21.04
C VAL A 102 -0.16 2.70 -21.51
N HIS A 103 -0.14 1.80 -22.49
CA HIS A 103 -1.35 1.16 -22.99
C HIS A 103 -2.10 0.45 -21.84
N SER A 104 -3.33 0.89 -21.61
CA SER A 104 -4.17 0.44 -20.48
C SER A 104 -5.10 -0.72 -20.86
N ALA A 105 -4.75 -1.52 -21.87
CA ALA A 105 -5.51 -2.73 -22.16
C ALA A 105 -5.39 -3.74 -21.03
N GLU A 106 -6.49 -4.45 -20.82
CA GLU A 106 -6.52 -5.63 -19.98
C GLU A 106 -5.60 -6.70 -20.55
N ILE A 107 -4.76 -7.26 -19.67
CA ILE A 107 -3.83 -8.35 -20.02
C ILE A 107 -4.25 -9.68 -19.42
N MET A 108 -5.02 -9.66 -18.33
CA MET A 108 -5.58 -10.84 -17.68
C MET A 108 -6.74 -10.44 -16.75
N GLU A 109 -7.58 -11.42 -16.42
CA GLU A 109 -8.59 -11.30 -15.37
C GLU A 109 -8.14 -12.13 -14.15
N VAL A 110 -8.17 -11.54 -12.95
CA VAL A 110 -7.86 -12.23 -11.69
C VAL A 110 -9.02 -12.05 -10.73
N MET A 111 -9.66 -13.15 -10.34
CA MET A 111 -10.85 -13.14 -9.47
C MET A 111 -11.90 -12.12 -9.93
N PHE A 112 -12.28 -12.13 -11.21
CA PHE A 112 -13.28 -11.20 -11.79
C PHE A 112 -12.85 -9.73 -11.83
N LEU A 113 -11.58 -9.41 -11.56
CA LEU A 113 -11.03 -8.08 -11.74
C LEU A 113 -10.14 -8.02 -12.98
N PRO A 114 -10.37 -7.05 -13.89
CA PRO A 114 -9.48 -6.83 -15.00
C PRO A 114 -8.15 -6.26 -14.48
N VAL A 115 -7.04 -6.87 -14.90
CA VAL A 115 -5.69 -6.44 -14.55
C VAL A 115 -5.03 -5.88 -15.82
N THR A 116 -4.55 -4.65 -15.72
CA THR A 116 -3.89 -3.92 -16.81
C THR A 116 -2.38 -3.83 -16.57
N ILE A 117 -1.61 -3.47 -17.61
CA ILE A 117 -0.16 -3.23 -17.50
C ILE A 117 0.16 -2.15 -16.43
N PRO A 118 -0.52 -0.98 -16.40
CA PRO A 118 -0.35 0.01 -15.33
C PRO A 118 -0.51 -0.55 -13.91
N VAL A 119 -1.50 -1.42 -13.68
CA VAL A 119 -1.73 -2.06 -12.37
C VAL A 119 -0.54 -2.93 -11.98
N VAL A 120 -0.04 -3.78 -12.90
CA VAL A 120 1.11 -4.65 -12.62
C VAL A 120 2.38 -3.85 -12.35
N ILE A 121 2.64 -2.79 -13.13
CA ILE A 121 3.81 -1.92 -12.93
C ILE A 121 3.71 -1.22 -11.57
N SER A 122 2.55 -0.63 -11.24
CA SER A 122 2.34 0.02 -9.94
C SER A 122 2.53 -0.96 -8.78
N ALA A 123 1.98 -2.18 -8.87
CA ALA A 123 2.16 -3.23 -7.87
C ALA A 123 3.63 -3.65 -7.70
N LEU A 124 4.38 -3.74 -8.81
CA LEU A 124 5.81 -4.05 -8.78
C LEU A 124 6.62 -2.95 -8.10
N LEU A 125 6.35 -1.68 -8.41
CA LEU A 125 7.00 -0.54 -7.77
C LEU A 125 6.68 -0.50 -6.26
N PHE A 126 5.44 -0.81 -5.88
CA PHE A 126 5.02 -0.91 -4.49
C PHE A 126 5.72 -2.06 -3.75
N ALA A 127 5.92 -3.20 -4.41
CA ALA A 127 6.70 -4.29 -3.84
C ALA A 127 8.16 -3.88 -3.63
N ILE A 128 8.80 -3.31 -4.65
CA ILE A 128 10.22 -2.89 -4.59
C ILE A 128 10.44 -1.82 -3.52
N SER A 129 9.47 -0.93 -3.28
CA SER A 129 9.60 0.11 -2.25
C SER A 129 9.74 -0.47 -0.84
N HIS A 130 9.37 -1.73 -0.59
CA HIS A 130 9.60 -2.36 0.71
C HIS A 130 11.10 -2.57 1.01
N LEU A 131 11.95 -2.61 -0.01
CA LEU A 131 13.41 -2.64 0.17
C LEU A 131 13.98 -1.35 0.76
N GLN A 132 13.22 -0.24 0.75
CA GLN A 132 13.64 1.00 1.40
C GLN A 132 13.62 0.87 2.94
N TYR A 133 12.74 0.02 3.47
CA TYR A 133 12.56 -0.19 4.90
C TYR A 133 13.36 -1.39 5.41
N TYR A 134 13.64 -2.37 4.54
CA TYR A 134 14.23 -3.64 4.92
C TYR A 134 15.37 -4.03 3.98
N LYS A 135 16.50 -4.46 4.55
CA LYS A 135 17.58 -5.09 3.77
C LYS A 135 17.08 -6.37 3.11
N LEU A 136 17.61 -6.65 1.91
CA LEU A 136 17.27 -7.86 1.16
C LEU A 136 17.54 -9.11 2.00
N SER A 137 16.48 -9.86 2.28
CA SER A 137 16.46 -11.05 3.11
C SER A 137 15.24 -11.90 2.75
N SER A 138 15.19 -13.16 3.19
CA SER A 138 13.99 -13.99 3.01
C SER A 138 12.73 -13.33 3.58
N GLN A 139 12.87 -12.63 4.71
CA GLN A 139 11.79 -11.86 5.33
C GLN A 139 11.32 -10.69 4.45
N SER A 140 12.24 -9.90 3.89
CA SER A 140 11.88 -8.77 3.03
C SER A 140 11.27 -9.26 1.72
N ILE A 141 11.77 -10.35 1.14
CA ILE A 141 11.16 -10.99 -0.04
C ILE A 141 9.72 -11.38 0.27
N ARG A 142 9.46 -11.97 1.44
CA ARG A 142 8.08 -12.27 1.86
C ARG A 142 7.19 -11.03 1.90
N TYR A 143 7.68 -9.92 2.45
CA TYR A 143 6.94 -8.64 2.44
C TYR A 143 6.66 -8.16 1.03
N MET A 144 7.67 -8.21 0.14
CA MET A 144 7.52 -7.83 -1.26
C MET A 144 6.48 -8.68 -1.99
N MET A 145 6.42 -10.00 -1.73
CA MET A 145 5.40 -10.86 -2.33
C MET A 145 3.99 -10.46 -1.87
N PHE A 146 3.78 -10.21 -0.58
CA PHE A 146 2.49 -9.74 -0.07
C PHE A 146 2.11 -8.38 -0.66
N ALA A 147 3.07 -7.44 -0.70
CA ALA A 147 2.87 -6.11 -1.28
C ALA A 147 2.56 -6.18 -2.78
N PHE A 148 3.22 -7.08 -3.53
CA PHE A 148 2.96 -7.27 -4.95
C PHE A 148 1.56 -7.84 -5.20
N ILE A 149 1.21 -8.94 -4.51
CA ILE A 149 -0.09 -9.60 -4.68
C ILE A 149 -1.21 -8.66 -4.24
N GLY A 150 -1.12 -8.10 -3.03
CA GLY A 150 -2.08 -7.11 -2.55
C GLY A 150 -2.15 -5.91 -3.48
N GLY A 151 -1.00 -5.48 -4.02
CA GLY A 151 -0.92 -4.35 -4.91
C GLY A 151 -1.61 -4.52 -6.25
N ILE A 152 -1.64 -5.75 -6.80
CA ILE A 152 -2.43 -6.09 -7.99
C ILE A 152 -3.92 -5.90 -7.69
N PHE A 153 -4.41 -6.48 -6.60
CA PHE A 153 -5.82 -6.38 -6.23
C PHE A 153 -6.24 -4.93 -5.91
N PHE A 154 -5.42 -4.21 -5.15
CA PHE A 154 -5.69 -2.82 -4.78
C PHE A 154 -5.69 -1.89 -5.99
N GLY A 155 -4.76 -2.10 -6.93
CA GLY A 155 -4.73 -1.37 -8.20
C GLY A 155 -5.96 -1.66 -9.06
N ALA A 156 -6.32 -2.94 -9.22
CA ALA A 156 -7.48 -3.33 -10.01
C ALA A 156 -8.81 -2.83 -9.41
N ILE A 157 -8.98 -2.89 -8.08
CA ILE A 157 -10.14 -2.30 -7.39
C ILE A 157 -10.19 -0.78 -7.63
N THR A 158 -9.06 -0.09 -7.50
CA THR A 158 -8.99 1.36 -7.73
C THR A 158 -9.38 1.69 -9.18
N ASP A 159 -8.94 0.87 -10.14
CA ASP A 159 -9.25 1.06 -11.56
C ASP A 159 -10.73 0.89 -11.88
N VAL A 160 -11.39 -0.13 -11.31
CA VAL A 160 -12.82 -0.41 -11.53
C VAL A 160 -13.71 0.59 -10.80
N THR A 161 -13.31 1.03 -9.61
CA THR A 161 -14.12 1.89 -8.75
C THR A 161 -13.82 3.37 -8.88
N HIS A 162 -12.73 3.73 -9.57
CA HIS A 162 -12.18 5.08 -9.60
C HIS A 162 -12.05 5.69 -8.20
N SER A 163 -11.66 4.89 -7.21
CA SER A 163 -11.52 5.34 -5.82
C SER A 163 -10.47 4.53 -5.07
N ILE A 164 -9.58 5.21 -4.35
CA ILE A 164 -8.62 4.57 -3.43
C ILE A 164 -9.27 4.12 -2.12
N LEU A 165 -10.53 4.48 -1.86
CA LEU A 165 -11.15 4.27 -0.54
C LEU A 165 -11.15 2.78 -0.15
N LEU A 166 -11.55 1.90 -1.06
CA LEU A 166 -11.66 0.48 -0.77
C LEU A 166 -10.29 -0.20 -0.64
N SER A 167 -9.31 0.21 -1.46
CA SER A 167 -7.94 -0.29 -1.31
C SER A 167 -7.31 0.17 0.01
N CYS A 168 -7.53 1.43 0.42
CA CYS A 168 -7.15 1.93 1.74
C CYS A 168 -7.73 1.10 2.88
N LEU A 169 -9.03 0.78 2.84
CA LEU A 169 -9.67 -0.02 3.88
C LEU A 169 -9.07 -1.42 3.98
N LEU A 170 -8.88 -2.11 2.85
CA LEU A 170 -8.25 -3.44 2.81
C LEU A 170 -6.80 -3.40 3.30
N HIS A 171 -6.05 -2.38 2.95
CA HIS A 171 -4.65 -2.24 3.37
C HIS A 171 -4.54 -1.98 4.88
N ILE A 172 -5.34 -1.06 5.41
CA ILE A 172 -5.44 -0.82 6.86
C ILE A 172 -5.83 -2.09 7.59
N GLU A 173 -6.84 -2.81 7.09
CA GLU A 173 -7.29 -4.08 7.67
C GLU A 173 -6.14 -5.11 7.72
N PHE A 174 -5.43 -5.35 6.63
CA PHE A 174 -4.30 -6.28 6.59
C PHE A 174 -3.23 -5.93 7.64
N ASN A 175 -2.89 -4.65 7.80
CA ASN A 175 -1.89 -4.21 8.76
C ASN A 175 -2.38 -4.35 10.21
N VAL A 176 -3.64 -4.01 10.48
CA VAL A 176 -4.28 -4.22 11.80
C VAL A 176 -4.29 -5.69 12.18
N LEU A 177 -4.68 -6.58 11.26
CA LEU A 177 -4.68 -8.02 11.49
C LEU A 177 -3.27 -8.57 11.71
N SER A 178 -2.28 -8.05 10.97
CA SER A 178 -0.87 -8.39 11.15
C SER A 178 -0.38 -8.03 12.55
N ILE A 179 -0.76 -6.86 13.08
CA ILE A 179 -0.49 -6.45 14.48
C ILE A 179 -1.15 -7.41 15.47
N TYR A 180 -2.42 -7.76 15.24
CA TYR A 180 -3.18 -8.66 16.11
C TYR A 180 -2.49 -10.04 16.22
N PHE A 181 -2.14 -10.66 15.09
CA PHE A 181 -1.49 -11.97 15.07
C PHE A 181 -0.05 -11.94 15.58
N ALA A 182 0.67 -10.84 15.37
CA ALA A 182 1.99 -10.62 15.95
C ALA A 182 1.95 -10.63 17.49
N LYS A 183 0.96 -9.95 18.09
CA LYS A 183 0.76 -9.95 19.54
C LYS A 183 0.32 -11.31 20.07
N ARG A 184 -0.64 -11.96 19.41
CA ARG A 184 -1.12 -13.29 19.80
C ARG A 184 -0.02 -14.34 19.79
N SER A 185 0.83 -14.34 18.77
CA SER A 185 1.96 -15.27 18.68
C SER A 185 3.04 -15.00 19.73
N SER A 186 3.24 -13.75 20.14
CA SER A 186 4.13 -13.40 21.26
C SER A 186 3.61 -13.92 22.61
N ILE A 187 2.29 -13.83 22.86
CA ILE A 187 1.67 -14.33 24.09
C ILE A 187 1.81 -15.85 24.19
N ASN A 188 1.54 -16.57 23.10
CA ASN A 188 1.62 -18.04 23.09
C ASN A 188 3.05 -18.60 23.23
N ARG A 189 4.08 -17.74 23.15
CA ARG A 189 5.50 -18.10 23.31
C ARG A 189 6.08 -17.72 24.67
N ALA A 190 5.34 -16.94 25.46
CA ALA A 190 5.71 -16.53 26.81
C ALA A 190 5.13 -17.51 27.84
#